data_AF-A0A3M8FV31-F1
#
_entry.id   AF-A0A3M8FV31-F1
#
_cell.length_a   1.000
_cell.length_b   1.000
_cell.length_c   1.000
_cell.angle_alpha   90.00
_cell.angle_beta   90.00
_cell.angle_gamma   90.00
#
_symmetry.space_group_name_H-M   'P 1'
#
loop_
_entity.id
_entity.type
_entity.pdbx_description
1 polymer ?
#
loop_
_entity_poly.entity_id
_entity_poly.type
_entity_poly.pdbx_seq_one_letter_code
_entity_poly.pdbx_strand_id
1 'polypeptide(L)'
;MPTASLGDMTLELAQGHGVLEAGKESHLVVKLPYNDNGETIVRAWIGTEDRTLSMVGKGQYAPSHDDYDIHTVAPIPLPENTMWWIEIEKPDGTKVVGSTNPIIE
;
A
#
# COMPACT_ATOMS: atom_id res chain seq x y z
N MET A 1 4.95 14.17 -2.26
CA MET A 1 4.62 12.77 -1.90
C MET A 1 5.82 11.90 -2.26
N PRO A 2 6.30 11.02 -1.37
CA PRO A 2 7.28 10.00 -1.75
C PRO A 2 6.71 9.12 -2.86
N THR A 3 7.57 8.58 -3.71
CA THR A 3 7.20 7.70 -4.82
C THR A 3 7.81 6.32 -4.64
N ALA A 4 7.08 5.27 -5.02
CA ALA A 4 7.59 3.90 -5.07
C ALA A 4 7.54 3.36 -6.50
N SER A 5 8.59 2.67 -6.91
CA SER A 5 8.65 2.00 -8.22
C SER A 5 8.18 0.55 -8.07
N LEU A 6 7.16 0.20 -8.82
CA LEU A 6 6.61 -1.14 -8.96
C LEU A 6 6.86 -1.59 -10.41
N GLY A 7 8.00 -2.23 -10.67
CA GLY A 7 8.47 -2.49 -12.04
C GLY A 7 8.62 -1.18 -12.83
N ASP A 8 7.96 -1.08 -13.98
CA ASP A 8 7.95 0.13 -14.83
C ASP A 8 6.94 1.20 -14.37
N MET A 9 6.16 0.92 -13.30
CA MET A 9 5.15 1.83 -12.77
C MET A 9 5.72 2.65 -11.61
N THR A 10 5.49 3.96 -11.59
CA THR A 10 5.79 4.81 -10.44
C THR A 10 4.48 5.20 -9.76
N LEU A 11 4.35 4.85 -8.48
CA LEU A 11 3.21 5.22 -7.64
C LEU A 11 3.56 6.42 -6.78
N GLU A 12 2.57 7.28 -6.56
CA GLU A 12 2.63 8.29 -5.49
C GLU A 12 2.04 7.69 -4.22
N LEU A 13 2.80 7.79 -3.13
CA LEU A 13 2.40 7.27 -1.83
C LEU A 13 2.33 8.41 -0.81
N ALA A 14 1.36 8.33 0.08
CA ALA A 14 1.34 9.15 1.28
C ALA A 14 0.97 8.30 2.50
N GLN A 15 1.69 8.49 3.61
CA GLN A 15 1.19 8.03 4.90
C GLN A 15 -0.01 8.91 5.22
N GLY A 16 -1.16 8.30 5.46
CA GLY A 16 -2.29 8.99 6.06
C GLY A 16 -2.10 9.13 7.57
N HIS A 17 -3.14 8.85 8.34
CA HIS A 17 -3.04 8.89 9.81
C HIS A 17 -2.34 7.64 10.38
N GLY A 18 -1.54 7.86 11.43
CA GLY A 18 -0.93 6.80 12.24
C GLY A 18 0.54 6.55 11.90
N VAL A 19 1.36 6.49 12.95
CA VAL A 19 2.75 6.01 12.86
C VAL A 19 2.72 4.49 12.79
N LEU A 20 3.60 3.90 11.98
CA LEU A 20 3.76 2.46 11.95
C LEU A 20 4.24 1.94 13.32
N GLU A 21 3.33 1.33 14.07
CA GLU A 21 3.60 0.75 15.38
C GLU A 21 2.89 -0.61 15.51
N ALA A 22 3.53 -1.56 16.20
CA ALA A 22 3.01 -2.90 16.38
C ALA A 22 1.59 -2.86 16.97
N GLY A 23 0.62 -3.47 16.27
CA GLY A 23 -0.76 -3.55 16.73
C GLY A 23 -1.60 -2.30 16.53
N LYS A 24 -1.03 -1.22 15.96
CA LYS A 24 -1.78 -0.02 15.62
C LYS A 24 -2.19 -0.03 14.15
N GLU A 25 -3.30 0.65 13.87
CA GLU A 25 -3.71 0.93 12.50
C GLU A 25 -2.73 1.91 11.84
N SER A 26 -2.40 1.62 10.59
CA SER A 26 -1.67 2.50 9.70
C SER A 26 -2.51 2.71 8.45
N HIS A 27 -2.54 3.95 7.98
CA HIS A 27 -3.23 4.36 6.77
C HIS A 27 -2.20 4.69 5.68
N LEU A 28 -2.35 4.04 4.52
CA LEU A 28 -1.58 4.32 3.31
C LEU A 28 -2.52 4.81 2.22
N VAL A 29 -2.19 5.94 1.61
CA VAL A 29 -2.83 6.44 0.39
C VAL A 29 -1.96 6.09 -0.79
N VAL A 30 -2.56 5.46 -1.80
CA VAL A 30 -1.89 5.06 -3.04
C VAL A 30 -2.55 5.77 -4.21
N LYS A 31 -1.77 6.56 -4.94
CA LYS A 31 -2.22 7.20 -6.17
C LYS A 31 -1.51 6.60 -7.38
N LEU A 32 -2.32 6.13 -8.31
CA LEU A 32 -1.85 5.52 -9.56
C LEU A 32 -1.44 6.63 -10.56
N PRO A 33 -0.50 6.37 -11.48
CA PRO A 33 -0.11 7.34 -12.51
C PRO A 33 -1.14 7.47 -13.64
N TYR A 34 -2.29 6.83 -13.50
CA TYR A 34 -3.42 6.84 -14.43
C TYR A 34 -4.73 6.76 -13.63
N ASN A 35 -5.84 7.13 -14.28
CA ASN A 35 -7.18 6.98 -13.74
C ASN A 35 -7.91 5.87 -14.51
N ASP A 36 -8.40 4.86 -13.80
CA ASP A 36 -9.24 3.80 -14.34
C ASP A 36 -10.61 3.72 -13.65
N ASN A 37 -11.03 4.80 -13.00
CA ASN A 37 -12.28 4.92 -12.25
C ASN A 37 -12.47 3.87 -11.16
N GLY A 38 -11.38 3.38 -10.56
CA GLY A 38 -11.44 2.42 -9.46
C GLY A 38 -11.51 0.97 -9.91
N GLU A 39 -11.27 0.68 -11.19
CA GLU A 39 -11.27 -0.69 -11.72
C GLU A 39 -10.04 -1.50 -11.25
N THR A 40 -8.89 -0.84 -11.01
CA THR A 40 -7.71 -1.48 -10.43
C THR A 40 -7.98 -1.90 -8.99
N ILE A 41 -7.56 -3.11 -8.64
CA ILE A 41 -7.56 -3.57 -7.26
C ILE A 41 -6.18 -3.26 -6.66
N VAL A 42 -6.17 -2.38 -5.66
CA VAL A 42 -4.99 -2.08 -4.86
C VAL A 42 -5.04 -2.86 -3.56
N ARG A 43 -3.97 -3.58 -3.23
CA ARG A 43 -3.77 -4.19 -1.91
C ARG A 43 -2.43 -3.73 -1.36
N ALA A 44 -2.34 -3.54 -0.06
CA ALA A 44 -1.06 -3.33 0.58
C ALA A 44 -0.97 -4.12 1.88
N TRP A 45 0.24 -4.45 2.30
CA TRP A 45 0.47 -5.12 3.57
C TRP A 45 1.70 -4.60 4.29
N ILE A 46 1.64 -4.70 5.61
CA ILE A 46 2.74 -4.39 6.51
C ILE A 46 3.36 -5.72 6.94
N GLY A 47 4.65 -5.91 6.63
CA GLY A 47 5.40 -7.08 7.06
C GLY A 47 6.49 -7.49 6.07
N THR A 48 6.59 -8.79 5.77
CA THR A 48 7.61 -9.37 4.91
C THR A 48 7.14 -9.54 3.45
N GLU A 49 8.09 -9.73 2.54
CA GLU A 49 7.84 -9.89 1.10
C GLU A 49 6.90 -11.05 0.78
N ASP A 50 7.13 -12.19 1.42
CA ASP A 50 6.37 -13.43 1.24
C ASP A 50 5.00 -13.40 1.94
N ARG A 51 4.61 -12.25 2.52
CA ARG A 51 3.40 -12.04 3.33
C ARG A 51 3.34 -12.86 4.62
N THR A 52 4.43 -13.52 5.01
CA THR A 52 4.52 -14.17 6.32
C THR A 52 4.44 -13.11 7.42
N LEU A 53 3.72 -13.40 8.51
CA LEU A 53 3.55 -12.46 9.64
C LEU A 53 3.12 -11.04 9.21
N SER A 54 2.35 -10.95 8.13
CA SER A 54 1.94 -9.68 7.54
C SER A 54 0.45 -9.45 7.71
N MET A 55 0.06 -8.17 7.71
CA MET A 55 -1.34 -7.77 7.77
C MET A 55 -1.69 -7.01 6.51
N VAL A 56 -2.77 -7.44 5.84
CA VAL A 56 -3.16 -6.96 4.52
C VAL A 56 -4.36 -6.03 4.62
N GLY A 57 -4.31 -4.90 3.92
CA GLY A 57 -5.43 -4.01 3.66
C GLY A 57 -5.76 -3.98 2.16
N LYS A 58 -7.04 -3.88 1.83
CA LYS A 58 -7.50 -3.61 0.46
C LYS A 58 -7.78 -2.11 0.33
N GLY A 59 -7.31 -1.50 -0.75
CA GLY A 59 -7.57 -0.10 -1.07
C GLY A 59 -9.03 0.13 -1.43
N GLN A 60 -9.59 1.19 -0.85
CA GLN A 60 -10.88 1.74 -1.22
C GLN A 60 -10.65 2.94 -2.12
N TYR A 61 -11.19 2.88 -3.35
CA TYR A 61 -11.09 3.98 -4.30
C TYR A 61 -11.92 5.18 -3.83
N ALA A 62 -11.32 6.37 -3.84
CA ALA A 62 -11.95 7.64 -3.49
C ALA A 62 -12.08 8.54 -4.75
N PRO A 63 -13.26 8.58 -5.40
CA PRO A 63 -13.45 9.33 -6.64
C PRO A 63 -13.19 10.85 -6.55
N SER A 64 -13.25 11.43 -5.35
CA SER A 64 -13.01 12.86 -5.13
C SER A 64 -11.53 13.24 -5.22
N HIS A 65 -10.61 12.28 -5.03
CA HIS A 65 -9.16 12.50 -4.99
C HIS A 65 -8.40 11.64 -6.02
N ASP A 66 -9.08 10.65 -6.61
CA ASP A 66 -8.51 9.72 -7.59
C ASP A 66 -7.33 8.91 -7.01
N ASP A 67 -7.53 8.41 -5.79
CA ASP A 67 -6.58 7.62 -5.04
C ASP A 67 -7.28 6.46 -4.29
N TYR A 68 -6.46 5.62 -3.66
CA TYR A 68 -6.89 4.45 -2.92
C TYR A 68 -6.46 4.55 -1.47
N ASP A 69 -7.44 4.53 -0.56
CA ASP A 69 -7.23 4.52 0.88
C ASP A 69 -7.09 3.10 1.40
N ILE A 70 -5.98 2.79 2.05
CA ILE A 70 -5.69 1.47 2.60
C ILE A 70 -5.50 1.60 4.10
N HIS A 71 -6.38 0.95 4.86
CA HIS A 71 -6.26 0.80 6.31
C HIS A 71 -5.84 -0.63 6.64
N THR A 72 -4.78 -0.79 7.42
CA THR A 72 -4.41 -2.10 7.96
C THR A 72 -3.71 -1.94 9.31
N VAL A 73 -3.76 -2.99 10.12
CA VAL A 73 -3.15 -3.00 11.45
C VAL A 73 -1.76 -3.61 11.35
N ALA A 74 -0.73 -2.98 11.91
CA ALA A 74 0.61 -3.53 11.87
C ALA A 74 0.70 -4.83 12.70
N PRO A 75 1.44 -5.86 12.26
CA PRO A 75 1.57 -7.14 12.98
C PRO A 75 2.20 -6.97 14.38
N ILE A 76 1.90 -7.93 15.27
CA ILE A 76 2.50 -8.04 16.61
C ILE A 76 3.14 -9.42 16.77
N PRO A 77 4.47 -9.53 16.97
CA PRO A 77 5.47 -8.45 16.91
C PRO A 77 5.67 -7.91 15.47
N LEU A 78 6.26 -6.72 15.34
CA LEU A 78 6.71 -6.21 14.04
C LEU A 78 7.94 -7.01 13.57
N PRO A 79 7.93 -7.57 12.35
CA PRO A 79 9.13 -8.17 11.75
C PRO A 79 10.29 -7.17 11.63
N GLU A 80 11.53 -7.64 11.78
CA GLU A 80 12.73 -6.78 11.72
C GLU A 80 12.90 -6.02 10.39
N ASN A 81 12.39 -6.58 9.29
CA ASN A 81 12.43 -5.98 7.94
C ASN A 81 11.04 -5.55 7.47
N THR A 82 10.23 -5.00 8.37
CA THR A 82 8.88 -4.54 8.03
C THR A 82 8.92 -3.46 6.96
N MET A 83 8.26 -3.71 5.84
CA MET A 83 8.00 -2.73 4.79
C MET A 83 6.50 -2.62 4.53
N TRP A 84 6.11 -1.53 3.88
CA TRP A 84 4.87 -1.51 3.12
C TRP A 84 5.12 -2.20 1.80
N TRP A 85 4.31 -3.20 1.52
CA TRP A 85 4.25 -3.86 0.23
C TRP A 85 2.95 -3.49 -0.44
N ILE A 86 2.98 -3.26 -1.74
CA ILE A 86 1.84 -2.87 -2.54
C ILE A 86 1.70 -3.84 -3.71
N GLU A 87 0.50 -4.37 -3.90
CA GLU A 87 0.08 -5.12 -5.07
C GLU A 87 -0.96 -4.32 -5.84
N ILE A 88 -0.71 -4.14 -7.14
CA ILE A 88 -1.60 -3.54 -8.11
C ILE A 88 -2.08 -4.64 -9.05
N GLU A 89 -3.38 -4.87 -9.10
CA GLU A 89 -4.02 -5.78 -10.06
C GLU A 89 -4.87 -4.94 -11.01
N LYS A 90 -4.39 -4.82 -12.26
CA LYS A 90 -5.05 -4.06 -13.32
C LYS A 90 -6.34 -4.74 -13.81
N PRO A 91 -7.22 -4.03 -14.53
CA PRO A 91 -8.46 -4.62 -15.06
C PRO A 91 -8.23 -5.80 -16.02
N ASP A 92 -7.08 -5.84 -16.69
CA ASP A 92 -6.67 -6.95 -17.55
C ASP A 92 -6.14 -8.18 -16.79
N GLY A 93 -6.13 -8.12 -15.45
CA GLY A 93 -5.63 -9.18 -14.56
C GLY A 93 -4.12 -9.15 -14.33
N THR A 94 -3.38 -8.23 -14.95
CA THR A 94 -1.94 -8.08 -14.74
C THR A 94 -1.66 -7.63 -13.31
N LYS A 95 -0.72 -8.31 -12.64
CA LYS A 95 -0.30 -7.98 -11.29
C LYS A 95 1.11 -7.42 -11.26
N VAL A 96 1.29 -6.37 -10.47
CA VAL A 96 2.61 -5.81 -10.18
C VAL A 96 2.73 -5.63 -8.67
N VAL A 97 3.88 -6.01 -8.13
CA VAL A 97 4.18 -5.91 -6.70
C VAL A 97 5.44 -5.10 -6.51
N GLY A 98 5.50 -4.31 -5.45
CA GLY A 98 6.72 -3.67 -4.97
C GLY A 98 6.57 -3.24 -3.53
N SER A 99 7.59 -2.55 -3.01
CA SER A 99 7.65 -2.14 -1.62
C SER A 99 8.20 -0.74 -1.45
N THR A 100 7.93 -0.17 -0.29
CA THR A 100 8.55 1.04 0.21
C THR A 100 8.86 0.89 1.69
N ASN A 101 9.89 1.61 2.14
CA ASN A 101 10.05 1.83 3.56
C ASN A 101 8.78 2.49 4.14
N PRO A 102 8.45 2.22 5.41
CA PRO A 102 7.44 2.97 6.13
C PRO A 102 7.68 4.47 5.96
N ILE A 103 6.64 5.20 5.58
CA ILE A 103 6.73 6.64 5.36
C ILE A 103 6.65 7.28 6.75
N ILE A 104 7.80 7.69 7.26
CA ILE A 104 7.92 8.41 8.54
C ILE A 104 7.89 9.90 8.17
N GLU A 105 6.80 10.60 8.52
CA GLU A 105 6.81 12.07 8.56
C GLU A 105 7.53 12.59 9.80
#